data_AF-A0A1F5ZHU3-F1
#
_entry.id   AF-A0A1F5ZHU3-F1
#
_cell.length_a   1.000
_cell.length_b   1.000
_cell.length_c   1.000
_cell.angle_alpha   90.00
_cell.angle_beta   90.00
_cell.angle_gamma   90.00
#
_symmetry.space_group_name_H-M   'P 1'
#
loop_
_entity.id
_entity.type
_entity.pdbx_description
1 polymer ?
#
loop_
_entity_poly.entity_id
_entity_poly.type
_entity_poly.pdbx_seq_one_letter_code
_entity_poly.pdbx_strand_id
1 'polypeptide(L)'
;MVFPKLSALSKQQKLIALGVGILFLAIIPSVYFITQYRSMQARLRDPAKYAQQESNAMIARVAGLMALPTDETPTVAIVNDVEKLKNQQFFSHSANGDRVLIYTKAKKAILYRPSINKIIDVAPLNVNQTASESAQAGTTPIPSPATFFLTNGTSIVGLTKKYEEELKSKLRNASVIDRDNAKRTTYDKTLLVDVAGNKSELAQQLGQVLGVEVSKLPEGEATPSALSDFLIIIGADKK
;
A
#
# COMPACT_ATOMS: atom_id res chain seq x y z
N MET A 1 -31.54 16.59 -41.35
CA MET A 1 -32.56 17.37 -40.62
C MET A 1 -32.11 18.82 -40.56
N VAL A 2 -32.87 19.74 -41.17
CA VAL A 2 -32.57 21.17 -41.19
C VAL A 2 -33.10 21.77 -39.88
N PHE A 3 -32.20 22.24 -39.00
CA PHE A 3 -32.62 22.96 -37.80
C PHE A 3 -33.10 24.37 -38.22
N PRO A 4 -34.34 24.77 -37.90
CA PRO A 4 -34.82 26.11 -38.24
C PRO A 4 -33.96 27.17 -37.54
N LYS A 5 -33.67 28.28 -38.24
CA LYS A 5 -32.93 29.42 -37.65
C LYS A 5 -33.66 29.93 -36.41
N LEU A 6 -32.94 30.12 -35.30
CA LEU A 6 -33.46 30.60 -34.02
C LEU A 6 -34.32 31.88 -34.12
N SER A 7 -34.08 32.70 -35.14
CA SER A 7 -34.84 33.93 -35.40
C SER A 7 -36.30 33.69 -35.82
N ALA A 8 -36.62 32.56 -36.44
CA ALA A 8 -37.95 32.23 -36.98
C ALA A 8 -38.93 31.61 -35.96
N LEU A 9 -38.47 31.33 -34.73
CA LEU A 9 -39.32 30.75 -33.69
C LEU A 9 -40.18 31.80 -32.98
N SER A 10 -41.41 31.42 -32.63
CA SER A 10 -42.29 32.27 -31.82
C SER A 10 -41.73 32.47 -30.41
N LYS A 11 -42.16 33.54 -29.72
CA LYS A 11 -41.67 33.86 -28.36
C LYS A 11 -41.85 32.69 -27.39
N GLN A 12 -42.96 31.95 -27.50
CA GLN A 12 -43.24 30.75 -26.72
C GLN A 12 -42.28 29.60 -27.06
N GLN A 13 -42.01 29.35 -28.33
CA GLN A 13 -41.07 28.31 -28.75
C GLN A 13 -39.62 28.63 -28.35
N LYS A 14 -39.23 29.91 -28.34
CA LYS A 14 -37.92 30.36 -27.82
C LYS A 14 -37.80 30.11 -26.31
N LEU A 15 -38.86 30.35 -25.54
CA LEU A 15 -38.89 30.06 -24.10
C LEU A 15 -38.84 28.54 -23.82
N ILE A 16 -39.56 27.73 -24.60
CA ILE A 16 -39.49 26.27 -24.50
C ILE A 16 -38.09 25.77 -24.87
N ALA A 17 -37.49 26.27 -25.95
CA ALA A 17 -36.14 25.90 -26.36
C ALA A 17 -35.09 26.30 -25.31
N LEU A 18 -35.24 27.46 -24.68
CA LEU A 18 -34.37 27.91 -23.58
C LEU A 18 -34.53 27.02 -22.34
N GLY A 19 -35.75 26.69 -21.96
CA GLY A 19 -36.02 25.78 -20.83
C GLY A 19 -35.47 24.37 -21.05
N VAL A 20 -35.62 23.83 -22.25
CA VAL A 20 -35.04 22.54 -22.65
C VAL A 20 -33.51 22.61 -22.67
N GLY A 21 -32.93 23.71 -23.15
CA GLY A 21 -31.48 23.94 -23.10
C GLY A 21 -30.93 23.95 -21.68
N ILE A 22 -31.60 24.65 -20.75
CA ILE A 22 -31.23 24.69 -19.33
C ILE A 22 -31.37 23.31 -18.69
N LEU A 23 -32.41 22.55 -19.03
CA LEU A 23 -32.62 21.19 -18.54
C LEU A 23 -31.48 20.24 -18.98
N PHE A 24 -31.08 20.29 -20.25
CA PHE A 24 -29.93 19.51 -20.73
C PHE A 24 -28.61 19.95 -20.06
N LEU A 25 -28.45 21.26 -19.81
CA LEU A 25 -27.28 21.79 -19.12
C LEU A 25 -27.16 21.29 -17.67
N ALA A 26 -28.27 20.97 -17.01
CA ALA A 26 -28.30 20.40 -15.66
C ALA A 26 -28.15 18.87 -15.64
N ILE A 27 -28.72 18.16 -16.61
CA ILE A 27 -28.71 16.69 -16.66
C ILE A 27 -27.33 16.13 -16.98
N ILE A 28 -26.61 16.73 -17.96
CA ILE A 28 -25.29 16.26 -18.39
C ILE A 28 -24.28 16.20 -17.23
N PRO A 29 -24.06 17.28 -16.46
CA PRO A 29 -23.16 17.22 -15.30
C PRO A 29 -23.71 16.30 -14.20
N SER A 30 -25.02 16.24 -13.98
CA SER A 30 -25.63 15.35 -12.97
C SER A 30 -25.33 13.87 -13.25
N VAL A 31 -25.49 13.42 -14.50
CA VAL A 31 -25.16 12.05 -14.91
C VAL A 31 -23.67 11.76 -14.79
N TYR A 32 -22.81 12.71 -15.17
CA TYR A 32 -21.36 12.60 -14.99
C TYR A 32 -20.97 12.44 -13.51
N PHE A 33 -21.53 13.28 -12.63
CA PHE A 33 -21.26 13.20 -11.19
C PHE A 33 -21.78 11.91 -10.56
N ILE A 34 -22.96 11.41 -10.95
CA ILE A 34 -23.50 10.14 -10.43
C ILE A 34 -22.63 8.95 -10.84
N THR A 35 -22.17 8.91 -12.09
CA THR A 35 -21.31 7.82 -12.57
C THR A 35 -19.94 7.83 -11.90
N GLN A 36 -19.33 9.01 -11.75
CA GLN A 36 -18.09 9.18 -11.02
C GLN A 36 -18.24 8.79 -9.54
N TYR A 37 -19.32 9.23 -8.89
CA TYR A 37 -19.59 8.92 -7.47
C TYR A 37 -19.84 7.43 -7.23
N ARG A 38 -20.59 6.76 -8.12
CA ARG A 38 -20.80 5.30 -8.06
C ARG A 38 -19.50 4.53 -8.25
N SER A 39 -18.62 4.97 -9.14
CA SER A 39 -17.31 4.33 -9.34
C SER A 39 -16.41 4.47 -8.11
N MET A 40 -16.46 5.61 -7.42
CA MET A 40 -15.75 5.82 -6.15
C MET A 40 -16.33 4.97 -5.02
N GLN A 41 -17.66 4.89 -4.87
CA GLN A 41 -18.28 4.00 -3.87
C GLN A 41 -18.00 2.52 -4.13
N ALA A 42 -17.92 2.11 -5.40
CA ALA A 42 -17.55 0.74 -5.74
C ALA A 42 -16.10 0.44 -5.34
N ARG A 43 -15.16 1.39 -5.53
CA ARG A 43 -13.77 1.28 -5.03
C ARG A 43 -13.68 1.18 -3.51
N LEU A 44 -14.55 1.86 -2.79
CA LEU A 44 -14.60 1.83 -1.33
C LEU A 44 -15.26 0.57 -0.76
N ARG A 45 -16.20 -0.05 -1.51
CA ARG A 45 -16.89 -1.28 -1.11
C ARG A 45 -15.97 -2.52 -1.13
N ASP A 46 -15.00 -2.54 -2.03
CA ASP A 46 -14.04 -3.65 -2.14
C ASP A 46 -12.65 -3.15 -2.56
N PRO A 47 -11.93 -2.45 -1.65
CA PRO A 47 -10.66 -1.81 -1.98
C PRO A 47 -9.59 -2.80 -2.46
N ALA A 48 -9.63 -4.05 -1.96
CA ALA A 48 -8.69 -5.10 -2.31
C ALA A 48 -8.82 -5.51 -3.79
N LYS A 49 -10.06 -5.70 -4.28
CA LYS A 49 -10.31 -6.06 -5.67
C LYS A 49 -9.84 -4.98 -6.65
N TYR A 50 -10.01 -3.70 -6.30
CA TYR A 50 -9.56 -2.60 -7.16
C TYR A 50 -8.04 -2.45 -7.16
N ALA A 51 -7.38 -2.58 -6.01
CA ALA A 51 -5.92 -2.58 -5.92
C ALA A 51 -5.32 -3.73 -6.75
N GLN A 52 -5.95 -4.91 -6.70
CA GLN A 52 -5.53 -6.07 -7.48
C GLN A 52 -5.74 -5.86 -8.99
N GLN A 53 -6.86 -5.27 -9.40
CA GLN A 53 -7.11 -4.91 -10.80
C GLN A 53 -6.10 -3.88 -11.32
N GLU A 54 -5.75 -2.87 -10.52
CA GLU A 54 -4.77 -1.86 -10.90
C GLU A 54 -3.38 -2.48 -11.06
N SER A 55 -2.99 -3.36 -10.14
CA SER A 55 -1.74 -4.12 -10.23
C SER A 55 -1.69 -4.99 -11.48
N ASN A 56 -2.75 -5.75 -11.77
CA ASN A 56 -2.84 -6.59 -12.97
C ASN A 56 -2.78 -5.77 -14.26
N ALA A 57 -3.47 -4.63 -14.31
CA ALA A 57 -3.43 -3.72 -15.45
C ALA A 57 -2.04 -3.10 -15.63
N MET A 58 -1.30 -2.87 -14.55
CA MET A 58 0.08 -2.43 -14.62
C MET A 58 1.00 -3.54 -15.16
N ILE A 59 0.90 -4.76 -14.63
CA ILE A 59 1.69 -5.91 -15.10
C ILE A 59 1.44 -6.16 -16.58
N ALA A 60 0.18 -6.09 -17.04
CA ALA A 60 -0.17 -6.21 -18.45
C ALA A 60 0.49 -5.12 -19.33
N ARG A 61 0.55 -3.87 -18.84
CA ARG A 61 1.26 -2.79 -19.54
C ARG A 61 2.75 -3.08 -19.65
N VAL A 62 3.38 -3.54 -18.56
CA VAL A 62 4.81 -3.91 -18.58
C VAL A 62 5.05 -5.11 -19.49
N ALA A 63 4.14 -6.09 -19.54
CA ALA A 63 4.22 -7.26 -20.42
C ALA A 63 4.17 -6.87 -21.91
N GLY A 64 3.50 -5.77 -22.25
CA GLY A 64 3.51 -5.20 -23.60
C GLY A 64 4.82 -4.50 -23.97
N LEU A 65 5.67 -4.19 -22.98
CA LEU A 65 6.95 -3.50 -23.17
C LEU A 65 8.16 -4.45 -23.10
N MET A 66 8.04 -5.57 -22.39
CA MET A 66 9.10 -6.56 -22.20
C MET A 66 8.52 -7.93 -21.86
N ALA A 67 9.21 -8.99 -22.25
CA ALA A 67 8.89 -10.35 -21.80
C ALA A 67 9.04 -10.48 -20.28
N LEU A 68 7.98 -10.93 -19.61
CA LEU A 68 7.92 -11.11 -18.16
C LEU A 68 7.91 -12.60 -17.78
N PRO A 69 8.43 -12.97 -16.59
CA PRO A 69 8.20 -14.29 -16.01
C PRO A 69 6.70 -14.59 -15.89
N THR A 70 6.31 -15.81 -16.25
CA THR A 70 4.89 -16.25 -16.28
C THR A 70 4.56 -17.25 -15.18
N ASP A 71 5.56 -17.81 -14.51
CA ASP A 71 5.46 -18.80 -13.43
C ASP A 71 5.35 -18.17 -12.02
N GLU A 72 5.31 -16.83 -11.97
CA GLU A 72 5.13 -16.06 -10.74
C GLU A 72 4.47 -14.70 -10.99
N THR A 73 3.84 -14.17 -9.94
CA THR A 73 3.33 -12.80 -9.89
C THR A 73 4.35 -11.90 -9.18
N PRO A 74 4.71 -10.74 -9.74
CA PRO A 74 5.67 -9.85 -9.10
C PRO A 74 5.08 -9.16 -7.87
N THR A 75 5.94 -8.87 -6.90
CA THR A 75 5.63 -7.90 -5.85
C THR A 75 5.85 -6.49 -6.39
N VAL A 76 4.89 -5.60 -6.21
CA VAL A 76 4.96 -4.22 -6.69
C VAL A 76 5.23 -3.27 -5.53
N ALA A 77 6.27 -2.45 -5.66
CA ALA A 77 6.60 -1.37 -4.73
C ALA A 77 6.60 -0.01 -5.43
N ILE A 78 6.44 1.06 -4.66
CA ILE A 78 6.44 2.45 -5.15
C ILE A 78 7.72 3.14 -4.69
N VAL A 79 8.39 3.84 -5.62
CA VAL A 79 9.46 4.76 -5.28
C VAL A 79 8.84 6.00 -4.65
N ASN A 80 8.91 6.10 -3.32
CA ASN A 80 8.37 7.26 -2.59
C ASN A 80 9.40 8.39 -2.44
N ASP A 81 10.68 8.03 -2.35
CA ASP A 81 11.77 8.97 -2.10
C ASP A 81 13.04 8.52 -2.85
N VAL A 82 13.23 9.08 -4.05
CA VAL A 82 14.37 8.78 -4.93
C VAL A 82 15.70 9.14 -4.28
N GLU A 83 15.77 10.19 -3.45
CA GLU A 83 17.03 10.66 -2.85
C GLU A 83 17.68 9.57 -1.99
N LYS A 84 16.85 8.77 -1.30
CA LYS A 84 17.32 7.64 -0.48
C LYS A 84 17.81 6.45 -1.29
N LEU A 85 17.50 6.40 -2.59
CA LEU A 85 17.81 5.29 -3.48
C LEU A 85 18.90 5.62 -4.49
N LYS A 86 19.35 6.89 -4.58
CA LYS A 86 20.37 7.36 -5.54
C LYS A 86 21.70 6.60 -5.47
N ASN A 87 22.05 6.05 -4.31
CA ASN A 87 23.28 5.28 -4.13
C ASN A 87 23.23 3.90 -4.79
N GLN A 88 22.07 3.49 -5.32
CA GLN A 88 21.89 2.22 -6.02
C GLN A 88 21.78 2.47 -7.53
N GLN A 89 22.65 1.81 -8.30
CA GLN A 89 22.71 1.98 -9.76
C GLN A 89 21.35 1.78 -10.46
N PHE A 90 20.56 0.80 -10.00
CA PHE A 90 19.22 0.49 -10.51
C PHE A 90 18.21 1.65 -10.40
N PHE A 91 18.43 2.57 -9.44
CA PHE A 91 17.56 3.71 -9.19
C PHE A 91 18.13 5.03 -9.73
N SER A 92 19.27 5.00 -10.42
CA SER A 92 19.97 6.18 -10.96
C SER A 92 19.09 7.10 -11.83
N HIS A 93 18.14 6.52 -12.56
CA HIS A 93 17.20 7.23 -13.44
C HIS A 93 15.76 7.23 -12.92
N SER A 94 15.55 6.79 -11.68
CA SER A 94 14.22 6.69 -11.07
C SER A 94 13.65 8.06 -10.69
N ALA A 95 12.34 8.11 -10.52
CA ALA A 95 11.61 9.28 -10.03
C ALA A 95 10.54 8.84 -9.02
N ASN A 96 10.11 9.77 -8.18
CA ASN A 96 9.02 9.52 -7.25
C ASN A 96 7.74 9.14 -8.03
N GLY A 97 7.09 8.08 -7.58
CA GLY A 97 5.93 7.49 -8.25
C GLY A 97 6.26 6.35 -9.22
N ASP A 98 7.54 6.12 -9.54
CA ASP A 98 7.94 4.92 -10.29
C ASP A 98 7.57 3.64 -9.51
N ARG A 99 7.35 2.56 -10.26
CA ARG A 99 6.89 1.27 -9.76
C ARG A 99 8.00 0.24 -9.95
N VAL A 100 8.36 -0.46 -8.90
CA VAL A 100 9.34 -1.55 -8.94
C VAL A 100 8.58 -2.87 -8.92
N LEU A 101 8.74 -3.68 -9.95
CA LEU A 101 8.21 -5.05 -10.01
C LEU A 101 9.35 -6.00 -9.64
N ILE A 102 9.15 -6.79 -8.60
CA ILE A 102 10.15 -7.71 -8.06
C ILE A 102 9.69 -9.14 -8.31
N TYR A 103 10.48 -9.86 -9.09
CA TYR A 103 10.33 -11.27 -9.42
C TYR A 103 11.38 -12.06 -8.62
N THR A 104 10.94 -12.73 -7.56
CA THR A 104 11.85 -13.37 -6.61
C THR A 104 12.37 -14.70 -7.14
N LYS A 105 11.54 -15.50 -7.82
CA LYS A 105 11.99 -16.77 -8.42
C LYS A 105 12.90 -16.53 -9.62
N ALA A 106 12.51 -15.63 -10.52
CA ALA A 106 13.30 -15.27 -11.69
C ALA A 106 14.49 -14.35 -11.38
N LYS A 107 14.64 -13.93 -10.11
CA LYS A 107 15.68 -13.02 -9.62
C LYS A 107 15.83 -11.78 -10.50
N LYS A 108 14.73 -11.05 -10.69
CA LYS A 108 14.67 -9.89 -11.57
C LYS A 108 13.91 -8.74 -10.92
N ALA A 109 14.45 -7.54 -11.01
CA ALA A 109 13.76 -6.30 -10.65
C ALA A 109 13.56 -5.46 -11.90
N ILE A 110 12.38 -4.87 -12.05
CA ILE A 110 12.01 -4.03 -13.19
C ILE A 110 11.48 -2.71 -12.65
N LEU A 111 12.11 -1.61 -13.04
CA LEU A 111 11.67 -0.26 -12.71
C LEU A 111 10.82 0.26 -13.86
N TYR A 112 9.56 0.54 -13.60
CA TYR A 112 8.57 1.00 -14.57
C TYR A 112 8.04 2.38 -14.16
N ARG A 113 7.96 3.31 -15.11
CA ARG A 113 7.36 4.63 -14.92
C ARG A 113 5.96 4.67 -15.55
N PRO A 114 4.88 4.66 -14.74
CA PRO A 114 3.52 4.65 -15.26
C PRO A 114 3.16 5.90 -16.07
N SER A 115 3.71 7.07 -15.71
CA SER A 115 3.35 8.37 -16.30
C SER A 115 3.73 8.51 -17.77
N ILE A 116 4.81 7.84 -18.19
CA ILE A 116 5.28 7.83 -19.59
C ILE A 116 5.21 6.44 -20.22
N ASN A 117 4.66 5.46 -19.50
CA ASN A 117 4.57 4.06 -19.91
C ASN A 117 5.90 3.49 -20.43
N LYS A 118 6.97 3.61 -19.64
CA LYS A 118 8.31 3.09 -20.01
C LYS A 118 8.93 2.28 -18.89
N ILE A 119 9.69 1.27 -19.28
CA ILE A 119 10.66 0.61 -18.40
C ILE A 119 11.87 1.53 -18.33
N ILE A 120 12.23 1.92 -17.12
CA ILE A 120 13.36 2.81 -16.84
C ILE A 120 14.64 2.00 -16.69
N ASP A 121 14.58 0.88 -15.97
CA ASP A 121 15.74 0.02 -15.73
C ASP A 121 15.30 -1.42 -15.42
N VAL A 122 16.20 -2.37 -15.64
CA VAL A 122 16.03 -3.79 -15.33
C VAL A 122 17.34 -4.33 -14.74
N ALA A 123 17.25 -4.89 -13.54
CA ALA A 123 18.42 -5.44 -12.86
C ALA A 123 18.21 -6.90 -12.44
N PRO A 124 19.27 -7.72 -12.42
CA PRO A 124 19.26 -8.98 -11.71
C PRO A 124 19.10 -8.74 -10.20
N LEU A 125 18.26 -9.53 -9.55
CA LEU A 125 18.11 -9.52 -8.10
C LEU A 125 19.23 -10.38 -7.50
N ASN A 126 20.32 -9.74 -7.12
CA ASN A 126 21.39 -10.39 -6.37
C ASN A 126 20.96 -10.48 -4.90
N VAL A 127 20.50 -11.66 -4.48
CA VAL A 127 20.12 -11.96 -3.09
C VAL A 127 21.31 -11.88 -2.10
N ASN A 128 22.53 -11.61 -2.59
CA ASN A 128 23.77 -11.52 -1.81
C ASN A 128 24.40 -10.12 -1.75
N GLN A 129 23.73 -9.06 -2.22
CA GLN A 129 24.22 -7.68 -2.10
C GLN A 129 23.19 -6.77 -1.42
N THR A 130 22.97 -7.05 -0.14
CA THR A 130 22.63 -6.02 0.84
C THR A 130 23.47 -6.25 2.10
N ALA A 131 24.78 -6.34 1.92
CA ALA A 131 25.75 -6.26 3.01
C ALA A 131 27.00 -5.54 2.47
N SER A 132 27.37 -4.46 3.17
CA SER A 132 28.60 -3.66 3.03
C SER A 132 28.57 -2.67 1.84
N GLU A 133 28.58 -1.34 1.97
CA GLU A 133 28.92 -0.40 3.05
C GLU A 133 28.00 0.83 2.89
N SER A 134 27.44 1.44 3.93
CA SER A 134 28.18 2.10 5.01
C SER A 134 27.67 1.70 6.39
N ALA A 135 28.58 1.06 7.15
CA ALA A 135 28.43 0.90 8.58
C ALA A 135 28.70 2.24 9.26
N GLN A 136 27.63 2.86 9.78
CA GLN A 136 27.67 3.39 11.13
C GLN A 136 26.27 3.36 11.76
N ALA A 137 26.21 2.58 12.84
CA ALA A 137 25.09 2.30 13.74
C ALA A 137 23.92 1.42 13.19
N GLY A 138 24.19 0.12 13.18
CA GLY A 138 23.25 -0.98 13.51
C GLY A 138 21.78 -0.86 13.11
N THR A 139 21.40 -1.51 12.01
CA THR A 139 20.12 -2.22 11.89
C THR A 139 20.14 -3.07 10.62
N THR A 140 19.92 -4.36 10.78
CA THR A 140 19.69 -5.34 9.69
C THR A 140 18.55 -4.84 8.77
N PRO A 141 18.70 -4.91 7.44
CA PRO A 141 17.67 -4.43 6.52
C PRO A 141 16.46 -5.36 6.55
N ILE A 142 15.40 -4.94 7.24
CA ILE A 142 14.07 -5.57 7.16
C ILE A 142 13.44 -5.13 5.84
N PRO A 143 13.15 -6.06 4.90
CA PRO A 143 12.65 -5.71 3.58
C PRO A 143 11.16 -5.32 3.59
N SER A 144 10.79 -4.27 2.83
CA SER A 144 9.42 -3.80 2.53
C SER A 144 8.62 -3.27 3.75
N PRO A 145 7.60 -2.38 3.60
CA PRO A 145 6.93 -1.84 4.78
C PRO A 145 6.08 -2.94 5.43
N ALA A 146 6.58 -3.47 6.55
CA ALA A 146 5.79 -4.35 7.41
C ALA A 146 4.61 -3.56 7.99
N THR A 147 3.40 -4.12 7.84
CA THR A 147 2.18 -3.57 8.43
C THR A 147 1.93 -4.19 9.80
N PHE A 148 1.68 -3.34 10.80
CA PHE A 148 1.53 -3.73 12.20
C PHE A 148 0.13 -3.39 12.71
N PHE A 149 -0.49 -4.34 13.40
CA PHE A 149 -1.62 -4.11 14.29
C PHE A 149 -1.11 -4.10 15.73
N LEU A 150 -1.46 -3.07 16.52
CA LEU A 150 -1.00 -2.96 17.90
C LEU A 150 -2.14 -3.27 18.87
N THR A 151 -1.97 -4.24 19.78
CA THR A 151 -2.91 -4.46 20.87
C THR A 151 -2.30 -4.12 22.22
N ASN A 152 -3.09 -3.50 23.09
CA ASN A 152 -2.70 -3.25 24.47
C ASN A 152 -2.94 -4.51 25.30
N GLY A 153 -1.86 -5.20 25.67
CA GLY A 153 -1.87 -6.33 26.58
C GLY A 153 -1.82 -5.94 28.06
N THR A 154 -2.11 -4.67 28.40
CA THR A 154 -2.05 -4.12 29.76
C THR A 154 -3.28 -3.28 30.11
N SER A 155 -3.43 -2.89 31.38
CA SER A 155 -4.45 -1.93 31.83
C SER A 155 -4.03 -0.45 31.69
N ILE A 156 -2.90 -0.15 31.03
CA ILE A 156 -2.36 1.22 30.94
C ILE A 156 -2.85 1.88 29.66
N VAL A 157 -3.60 2.96 29.82
CA VAL A 157 -4.12 3.75 28.70
C VAL A 157 -2.96 4.44 27.96
N GLY A 158 -2.99 4.39 26.63
CA GLY A 158 -2.02 5.09 25.76
C GLY A 158 -0.75 4.31 25.46
N LEU A 159 -0.56 3.10 26.02
CA LEU A 159 0.66 2.32 25.82
C LEU A 159 0.90 1.95 24.34
N THR A 160 -0.15 1.67 23.57
CA THR A 160 -0.06 1.43 22.11
C THR A 160 0.47 2.63 21.34
N LYS A 161 0.14 3.86 21.77
CA LYS A 161 0.64 5.08 21.14
C LYS A 161 2.12 5.32 21.48
N LYS A 162 2.50 5.13 22.75
CA LYS A 162 3.91 5.20 23.19
C LYS A 162 4.76 4.20 22.41
N TYR A 163 4.29 2.95 22.30
CA TYR A 163 5.04 1.91 21.61
C TYR A 163 5.09 2.12 20.10
N GLU A 164 4.07 2.73 19.48
CA GLU A 164 4.13 3.10 18.06
C GLU A 164 5.27 4.08 17.76
N GLU A 165 5.52 5.05 18.64
CA GLU A 165 6.63 6.00 18.49
C GLU A 165 7.98 5.27 18.57
N GLU A 166 8.12 4.35 19.53
CA GLU A 166 9.30 3.47 19.65
C GLU A 166 9.47 2.61 18.39
N LEU A 167 8.40 1.97 17.92
CA LEU A 167 8.37 1.14 16.72
C LEU A 167 8.86 1.93 15.50
N LYS A 168 8.34 3.15 15.30
CA LYS A 168 8.73 4.03 14.18
C LYS A 168 10.16 4.56 14.31
N SER A 169 10.67 4.69 15.54
CA SER A 169 12.08 5.07 15.77
C SER A 169 13.06 3.95 15.39
N LYS A 170 12.69 2.69 15.66
CA LYS A 170 13.50 1.50 15.35
C LYS A 170 13.33 1.05 13.91
N LEU A 171 12.13 1.22 13.35
CA LEU A 171 11.74 0.80 12.01
C LEU A 171 11.20 1.99 11.22
N ARG A 172 12.07 2.63 10.44
CA ARG A 172 11.73 3.82 9.65
C ARG A 172 10.61 3.60 8.61
N ASN A 173 10.36 2.35 8.24
CA ASN A 173 9.35 1.92 7.26
C ASN A 173 8.17 1.17 7.89
N ALA A 174 8.01 1.17 9.23
CA ALA A 174 6.86 0.54 9.87
C ALA A 174 5.56 1.32 9.58
N SER A 175 4.52 0.58 9.19
CA SER A 175 3.17 1.13 8.98
C SER A 175 2.22 0.53 10.01
N VAL A 176 1.74 1.33 10.96
CA VAL A 176 0.71 0.88 11.90
C VAL A 176 -0.65 1.11 11.26
N ILE A 177 -1.36 0.02 10.98
CA ILE A 177 -2.64 0.08 10.27
C ILE A 177 -3.83 0.29 11.21
N ASP A 178 -3.72 -0.19 12.45
CA ASP A 178 -4.76 -0.02 13.46
C ASP A 178 -4.25 -0.36 14.88
N ARG A 179 -5.06 -0.07 15.90
CA ARG A 179 -4.79 -0.40 17.30
C ARG A 179 -6.06 -0.75 18.08
N ASP A 180 -5.94 -1.67 19.03
CA ASP A 180 -7.03 -2.04 19.95
C ASP A 180 -6.49 -2.50 21.32
N ASN A 181 -7.35 -3.01 22.20
CA ASN A 181 -6.96 -3.76 23.39
C ASN A 181 -6.88 -5.24 23.06
N ALA A 182 -5.93 -5.94 23.68
CA ALA A 182 -5.95 -7.40 23.69
C ALA A 182 -7.11 -7.89 24.57
N LYS A 183 -7.56 -9.13 24.36
CA LYS A 183 -8.61 -9.72 25.21
C LYS A 183 -8.11 -9.97 26.62
N ARG A 184 -6.81 -10.22 26.78
CA ARG A 184 -6.14 -10.35 28.08
C ARG A 184 -5.23 -9.15 28.32
N THR A 185 -5.24 -8.61 29.54
CA THR A 185 -4.43 -7.44 29.93
C THR A 185 -3.31 -7.78 30.91
N THR A 186 -2.95 -9.06 31.00
CA THR A 186 -1.95 -9.61 31.93
C THR A 186 -0.67 -10.06 31.23
N TYR A 187 -0.35 -9.47 30.08
CA TYR A 187 0.89 -9.80 29.38
C TYR A 187 2.08 -9.12 30.06
N ASP A 188 2.99 -9.93 30.62
CA ASP A 188 4.23 -9.41 31.21
C ASP A 188 5.26 -9.00 30.15
N LYS A 189 5.29 -9.72 29.02
CA LYS A 189 6.19 -9.47 27.89
C LYS A 189 5.43 -9.04 26.64
N THR A 190 6.10 -8.23 25.82
CA THR A 190 5.62 -7.85 24.50
C THR A 190 5.88 -8.96 23.50
N LEU A 191 4.84 -9.35 22.77
CA LEU A 191 4.86 -10.44 21.80
C LEU A 191 4.70 -9.92 20.39
N LEU A 192 5.45 -10.50 19.45
CA LEU A 192 5.29 -10.30 18.02
C LEU A 192 4.72 -11.59 17.40
N VAL A 193 3.62 -11.47 16.69
CA VAL A 193 2.92 -12.57 16.03
C VAL A 193 2.87 -12.32 14.54
N ASP A 194 3.32 -13.30 13.76
CA ASP A 194 3.08 -13.37 12.32
C ASP A 194 1.63 -13.80 12.07
N VAL A 195 0.80 -12.89 11.55
CA VAL A 195 -0.65 -13.07 11.45
C VAL A 195 -1.03 -14.17 10.47
N ALA A 196 -0.32 -14.25 9.34
CA ALA A 196 -0.57 -15.25 8.30
C ALA A 196 0.28 -16.52 8.48
N GLY A 197 1.30 -16.48 9.34
CA GLY A 197 2.21 -17.60 9.59
C GLY A 197 3.16 -17.92 8.44
N ASN A 198 3.27 -17.03 7.44
CA ASN A 198 4.08 -17.21 6.24
C ASN A 198 5.29 -16.25 6.15
N LYS A 199 5.57 -15.52 7.23
CA LYS A 199 6.64 -14.52 7.38
C LYS A 199 7.53 -14.80 8.60
N SER A 200 7.68 -16.07 8.98
CA SER A 200 8.41 -16.49 10.19
C SER A 200 9.85 -15.96 10.27
N GLU A 201 10.61 -15.99 9.17
CA GLU A 201 11.99 -15.46 9.14
C GLU A 201 12.02 -13.95 9.40
N LEU A 202 11.09 -13.20 8.80
CA LEU A 202 10.97 -11.76 8.98
C LEU A 202 10.48 -11.42 10.40
N ALA A 203 9.58 -12.24 10.97
CA ALA A 203 9.15 -12.13 12.35
C ALA A 203 10.34 -12.27 13.31
N GLN A 204 11.22 -13.26 13.08
CA GLN A 204 12.43 -13.46 13.90
C GLN A 204 13.38 -12.26 13.83
N GLN A 205 13.59 -11.71 12.64
CA GLN A 205 14.41 -10.50 12.47
C GLN A 205 13.80 -9.29 13.18
N LEU A 206 12.49 -9.09 13.03
CA LEU A 206 11.76 -8.03 13.72
C LEU A 206 11.80 -8.19 15.24
N GLY A 207 11.63 -9.41 15.75
CA GLY A 207 11.72 -9.72 17.18
C GLY A 207 13.06 -9.30 17.76
N GLN A 208 14.16 -9.61 17.06
CA GLN A 208 15.51 -9.22 17.47
C GLN A 208 15.72 -7.70 17.44
N VAL A 209 15.29 -7.03 16.37
CA VAL A 209 15.45 -5.56 16.21
C VAL A 209 14.62 -4.80 17.24
N LEU A 210 13.40 -5.27 17.52
CA LEU A 210 12.49 -4.63 18.45
C LEU A 210 12.80 -5.00 19.91
N GLY A 211 13.49 -6.11 20.15
CA GLY A 211 13.70 -6.67 21.48
C GLY A 211 12.41 -7.23 22.06
N VAL A 212 11.64 -7.96 21.23
CA VAL A 212 10.35 -8.57 21.59
C VAL A 212 10.34 -10.05 21.24
N GLU A 213 9.54 -10.83 21.96
CA GLU A 213 9.47 -12.27 21.79
C GLU A 213 8.57 -12.63 20.61
N VAL A 214 9.05 -13.45 19.68
CA VAL A 214 8.22 -13.96 18.59
C VAL A 214 7.44 -15.16 19.06
N SER A 215 6.12 -15.10 18.96
CA SER A 215 5.24 -16.20 19.40
C SER A 215 4.17 -16.50 18.35
N LYS A 216 3.50 -17.65 18.52
CA LYS A 216 2.19 -17.88 17.90
C LYS A 216 1.16 -16.96 18.55
N LEU A 217 0.02 -16.77 17.88
CA LEU A 217 -1.11 -16.05 18.46
C LEU A 217 -1.53 -16.73 19.78
N PRO A 218 -1.55 -16.01 20.92
CA PRO A 218 -1.95 -16.59 22.20
C PRO A 218 -3.41 -17.07 22.18
N GLU A 219 -3.69 -18.16 22.90
CA GLU A 219 -5.03 -18.71 22.97
C GLU A 219 -6.03 -17.68 23.54
N GLY A 220 -7.20 -17.62 22.88
CA GLY A 220 -8.28 -16.72 23.25
C GLY A 220 -8.21 -15.36 22.58
N GLU A 221 -7.05 -14.90 22.09
CA GLU A 221 -6.90 -13.62 21.38
C GLU A 221 -7.65 -13.60 20.03
N ALA A 222 -8.03 -12.40 19.59
CA ALA A 222 -8.58 -12.23 18.24
C ALA A 222 -7.43 -12.08 17.24
N THR A 223 -7.52 -12.79 16.12
CA THR A 223 -6.66 -12.50 14.97
C THR A 223 -7.08 -11.14 14.40
N PRO A 224 -6.16 -10.17 14.28
CA PRO A 224 -6.48 -8.89 13.66
C PRO A 224 -6.81 -9.05 12.18
N SER A 225 -7.39 -7.99 11.60
CA SER A 225 -7.78 -7.94 10.19
C SER A 225 -6.65 -8.43 9.26
N ALA A 226 -7.00 -9.15 8.19
CA ALA A 226 -6.06 -9.78 7.25
C ALA A 226 -5.13 -8.82 6.48
N LEU A 227 -5.22 -7.51 6.77
CA LEU A 227 -4.39 -6.45 6.19
C LEU A 227 -3.09 -6.22 6.97
N SER A 228 -2.98 -6.71 8.22
CA SER A 228 -1.72 -6.64 9.00
C SER A 228 -0.87 -7.88 8.76
N ASP A 229 0.41 -7.66 8.50
CA ASP A 229 1.42 -8.71 8.46
C ASP A 229 1.74 -9.23 9.86
N PHE A 230 1.83 -8.30 10.82
CA PHE A 230 2.22 -8.58 12.19
C PHE A 230 1.24 -8.00 13.20
N LEU A 231 1.03 -8.76 14.26
CA LEU A 231 0.38 -8.30 15.49
C LEU A 231 1.46 -8.10 16.55
N ILE A 232 1.43 -6.97 17.25
CA ILE A 232 2.22 -6.77 18.46
C ILE A 232 1.28 -6.63 19.65
N ILE A 233 1.37 -7.56 20.59
CA ILE A 233 0.66 -7.52 21.87
C ILE A 233 1.62 -6.90 22.89
N ILE A 234 1.34 -5.67 23.31
CA ILE A 234 2.26 -4.88 24.13
C ILE A 234 2.06 -5.25 25.61
N GLY A 235 3.13 -5.71 26.25
CA GLY A 235 3.14 -6.16 27.63
C GLY A 235 3.67 -5.12 28.62
N ALA A 236 3.73 -5.52 29.89
CA ALA A 236 4.18 -4.69 31.00
C ALA A 236 5.67 -4.31 30.93
N ASP A 237 6.46 -5.01 30.14
CA ASP A 237 7.87 -4.73 29.85
C ASP A 237 8.12 -3.43 29.05
N LYS A 238 7.06 -2.78 28.55
CA LYS A 238 7.14 -1.52 27.78
C LYS A 238 6.53 -0.31 28.49
N LYS A 239 6.19 -0.46 29.78
CA LYS A 239 5.67 0.60 30.65
C LYS A 239 6.56 1.84 30.70
#